data_AF-A0A351AF50-F1
#
_entry.id   AF-A0A351AF50-F1
#
_cell.length_a   1.000
_cell.length_b   1.000
_cell.length_c   1.000
_cell.angle_alpha   90.00
_cell.angle_beta   90.00
_cell.angle_gamma   90.00
#
_symmetry.space_group_name_H-M   'P 1'
#
loop_
_entity.id
_entity.type
_entity.pdbx_description
1 polymer ?
#
loop_
_entity_poly.entity_id
_entity_poly.type
_entity_poly.pdbx_seq_one_letter_code
_entity_poly.pdbx_strand_id
1 'polypeptide(L)'
;PRDLAALRDALLALPDLDDALRRVNRGRIAELRAQVHDHHDLAHEFRLAITDLPPATLREGGFIQPGYNVALDTLRDKAREGRDYIAKLETAEREATGIDRLKVGYNSVFGYYLEVSKVHTSRVPDHYIRKQTT
;
A
#
# COMPACT_ATOMS: atom_id res chain seq x y z
N PRO A 1 -2.58 -7.58 -10.11
CA PRO A 1 -1.68 -7.88 -8.96
C PRO A 1 -1.85 -9.28 -8.40
N ARG A 2 -3.09 -9.68 -8.08
CA ARG A 2 -3.40 -11.03 -7.57
C ARG A 2 -2.99 -12.14 -8.53
N ASP A 3 -3.18 -11.98 -9.83
CA ASP A 3 -2.76 -13.00 -10.81
C ASP A 3 -1.25 -13.24 -10.78
N LEU A 4 -0.45 -12.19 -10.58
CA LEU A 4 1.00 -12.33 -10.46
C LEU A 4 1.42 -12.96 -9.12
N ALA A 5 0.68 -12.70 -8.04
CA ALA A 5 0.90 -13.42 -6.78
C ALA A 5 0.50 -14.90 -6.89
N ALA A 6 -0.62 -15.21 -7.55
CA ALA A 6 -1.01 -16.60 -7.81
C ALA A 6 0.02 -17.31 -8.69
N LEU A 7 0.56 -16.63 -9.69
CA LEU A 7 1.65 -17.16 -10.51
C LEU A 7 2.92 -17.38 -9.68
N ARG A 8 3.33 -16.42 -8.84
CA ARG A 8 4.44 -16.59 -7.89
C ARG A 8 4.25 -17.86 -7.06
N ASP A 9 3.09 -18.01 -6.43
CA ASP A 9 2.80 -19.12 -5.52
C ASP A 9 2.80 -20.46 -6.27
N ALA A 10 2.25 -20.49 -7.48
CA ALA A 10 2.29 -21.66 -8.35
C ALA A 10 3.72 -22.04 -8.73
N LEU A 11 4.56 -21.06 -9.10
CA LEU A 11 5.96 -21.31 -9.47
C LEU A 11 6.79 -21.76 -8.25
N LEU A 12 6.54 -21.21 -7.06
CA LEU A 12 7.21 -21.63 -5.83
C LEU A 12 6.84 -23.05 -5.38
N ALA A 13 5.66 -23.55 -5.78
CA ALA A 13 5.23 -24.91 -5.49
C ALA A 13 5.76 -25.95 -6.50
N LEU A 14 6.35 -25.52 -7.62
CA LEU A 14 6.85 -26.44 -8.66
C LEU A 14 7.94 -27.41 -8.17
N PRO A 15 8.92 -27.01 -7.34
CA PRO A 15 9.94 -27.95 -6.85
C PRO A 15 9.34 -29.10 -6.04
N ASP A 16 8.41 -28.80 -5.13
CA ASP A 16 7.73 -29.82 -4.32
C ASP A 16 6.90 -30.76 -5.20
N LEU A 17 6.26 -30.22 -6.24
CA LEU A 17 5.54 -31.01 -7.24
C LEU A 17 6.50 -31.90 -8.06
N ASP A 18 7.66 -31.37 -8.49
CA ASP A 18 8.67 -32.13 -9.22
C ASP A 18 9.15 -33.33 -8.40
N ASP A 19 9.44 -33.12 -7.12
CA ASP A 19 9.90 -34.15 -6.20
C ASP A 19 8.85 -35.26 -5.98
N ALA A 20 7.58 -34.89 -5.89
CA ALA A 20 6.49 -35.86 -5.83
C ALA A 20 6.37 -36.66 -7.14
N LEU A 21 6.44 -35.98 -8.29
CA LEU A 21 6.30 -36.60 -9.61
C LEU A 21 7.47 -37.52 -9.97
N ARG A 22 8.68 -37.28 -9.45
CA ARG A 22 9.85 -38.17 -9.63
C ARG A 22 9.55 -39.62 -9.25
N ARG A 23 8.69 -39.85 -8.24
CA ARG A 23 8.32 -41.19 -7.76
C ARG A 23 7.48 -41.99 -8.75
N VAL A 24 6.74 -41.30 -9.62
CA VAL A 24 5.81 -41.87 -10.61
C VAL A 24 6.18 -41.50 -12.05
N ASN A 25 7.45 -41.14 -12.28
CA ASN A 25 8.00 -40.57 -13.51
C ASN A 25 8.06 -41.57 -14.68
N ARG A 26 6.91 -41.97 -15.23
CA ARG A 26 6.78 -42.90 -16.36
C ARG A 26 5.70 -42.46 -17.34
N GLY A 27 5.81 -42.89 -18.60
CA GLY A 27 4.83 -42.61 -19.66
C GLY A 27 4.56 -41.11 -19.81
N ARG A 28 3.28 -40.75 -19.93
CA ARG A 28 2.85 -39.35 -20.13
C ARG A 28 3.29 -38.40 -19.00
N ILE A 29 3.45 -38.89 -17.77
CA ILE A 29 3.90 -38.07 -16.63
C ILE A 29 5.33 -37.60 -16.85
N ALA A 30 6.23 -38.47 -17.33
CA ALA A 30 7.61 -38.10 -17.60
C ALA A 30 7.73 -37.06 -18.72
N GLU A 31 6.94 -37.21 -19.78
CA GLU A 31 6.88 -36.26 -20.89
C GLU A 31 6.41 -34.87 -20.45
N LEU A 32 5.37 -34.81 -19.61
CA LEU A 32 4.84 -33.54 -19.11
C LEU A 32 5.80 -32.89 -18.12
N ARG A 33 6.39 -33.67 -17.20
CA ARG A 33 7.38 -33.19 -16.24
C ARG A 33 8.59 -32.54 -16.93
N ALA A 34 9.05 -33.12 -18.04
CA ALA A 34 10.16 -32.55 -18.81
C ALA A 34 9.85 -31.19 -19.45
N GLN A 35 8.57 -30.85 -19.64
CA GLN A 35 8.12 -29.58 -20.23
C GLN A 35 7.90 -28.47 -19.20
N VAL A 36 7.71 -28.81 -17.91
CA VAL A 36 7.40 -27.84 -16.85
C VAL A 36 8.60 -26.92 -16.59
N HIS A 37 9.82 -27.39 -16.87
CA HIS A 37 11.08 -26.67 -16.64
C HIS A 37 11.24 -26.11 -15.20
N ASP A 38 12.42 -25.59 -14.89
CA ASP A 38 12.64 -24.87 -13.64
C ASP A 38 12.43 -23.37 -13.89
N HIS A 39 11.64 -22.74 -13.02
CA HIS A 39 11.31 -21.33 -13.05
C HIS A 39 11.77 -20.61 -11.77
N HIS A 40 12.73 -21.19 -11.05
CA HIS A 40 13.26 -20.69 -9.79
C HIS A 40 13.57 -19.18 -9.82
N ASP A 41 14.29 -18.69 -10.84
CA ASP A 41 14.70 -17.28 -10.90
C ASP A 41 13.49 -16.34 -11.00
N LEU A 42 12.49 -16.71 -11.80
CA LEU A 42 11.26 -15.94 -11.94
C LEU A 42 10.41 -15.99 -10.66
N ALA A 43 10.29 -17.17 -10.06
CA ALA A 43 9.58 -17.35 -8.79
C ALA A 43 10.23 -16.51 -7.68
N HIS A 44 11.55 -16.50 -7.64
CA HIS A 44 12.34 -15.71 -6.70
C HIS A 44 12.14 -14.21 -6.92
N GLU A 45 12.19 -13.75 -8.17
CA GLU A 45 11.96 -12.34 -8.51
C GLU A 45 10.56 -11.88 -8.10
N PHE A 46 9.52 -12.65 -8.41
CA PHE A 46 8.17 -12.32 -7.96
C PHE A 46 8.00 -12.33 -6.45
N ARG A 47 8.71 -13.21 -5.74
CA ARG A 47 8.71 -13.23 -4.27
C ARG A 47 9.36 -11.98 -3.67
N LEU A 48 10.41 -11.45 -4.29
CA LEU A 48 11.02 -10.20 -3.87
C LEU A 48 10.18 -8.98 -4.24
N ALA A 49 9.48 -9.02 -5.36
CA ALA A 49 8.77 -7.87 -5.90
C ALA A 49 7.34 -7.70 -5.36
N ILE A 50 6.61 -8.79 -5.13
CA ILE A 50 5.14 -8.77 -4.94
C ILE A 50 4.80 -9.16 -3.51
N THR A 51 3.92 -8.37 -2.88
CA THR A 51 3.44 -8.66 -1.52
C THR A 51 2.63 -9.95 -1.46
N ASP A 52 2.53 -10.57 -0.28
CA ASP A 52 1.85 -11.86 -0.14
C ASP A 52 0.36 -11.77 -0.49
N LEU A 53 -0.28 -10.68 -0.06
CA LEU A 53 -1.70 -10.41 -0.27
C LEU A 53 -1.89 -9.10 -1.03
N PRO A 54 -1.64 -9.06 -2.35
CA PRO A 54 -1.80 -7.83 -3.10
C PRO A 54 -3.30 -7.49 -3.27
N PRO A 55 -3.64 -6.19 -3.33
CA PRO A 55 -5.01 -5.76 -3.57
C PRO A 55 -5.56 -6.22 -4.94
N ALA A 56 -6.87 -6.14 -5.07
CA ALA A 56 -7.57 -6.57 -6.28
C ALA A 56 -7.21 -5.66 -7.48
N THR A 57 -7.09 -4.36 -7.24
CA THR A 57 -6.84 -3.38 -8.30
C THR A 57 -5.46 -2.72 -8.18
N LEU A 58 -4.92 -2.27 -9.31
CA LEU A 58 -3.66 -1.52 -9.34
C LEU A 58 -3.78 -0.14 -8.67
N ARG A 59 -4.98 0.46 -8.67
CA ARG A 59 -5.23 1.81 -8.14
C ARG A 59 -5.06 1.89 -6.63
N GLU A 60 -5.31 0.79 -5.92
CA GLU A 60 -5.14 0.71 -4.47
C GLU A 60 -3.65 0.77 -4.05
N GLY A 61 -2.71 0.53 -4.97
CA GLY A 61 -1.28 0.50 -4.66
C GLY A 61 -0.91 -0.68 -3.76
N GLY A 62 0.17 -0.59 -2.98
CA GLY A 62 0.47 -1.58 -1.93
C GLY A 62 0.82 -3.01 -2.36
N PHE A 63 0.94 -3.29 -3.66
CA PHE A 63 1.26 -4.64 -4.18
C PHE A 63 2.77 -4.90 -4.36
N ILE A 64 3.61 -3.86 -4.28
CA ILE A 64 5.08 -3.99 -4.34
C ILE A 64 5.65 -4.12 -2.92
N GLN A 65 6.49 -5.14 -2.69
CA GLN A 65 7.17 -5.36 -1.42
C GLN A 65 8.03 -4.15 -1.00
N PRO A 66 8.10 -3.83 0.30
CA PRO A 66 9.14 -2.94 0.81
C PRO A 66 10.54 -3.51 0.53
N GLY A 67 11.49 -2.64 0.22
CA GLY A 67 12.87 -3.00 -0.10
C GLY A 67 13.10 -3.36 -1.57
N TYR A 68 12.05 -3.64 -2.35
CA TYR A 68 12.21 -3.95 -3.78
C TYR A 68 12.60 -2.72 -4.60
N ASN A 69 12.08 -1.53 -4.24
CA ASN A 69 12.39 -0.29 -4.94
C ASN A 69 12.58 0.86 -3.95
N VAL A 70 13.84 1.27 -3.77
CA VAL A 70 14.24 2.32 -2.81
C VAL A 70 13.52 3.65 -3.06
N ALA A 71 13.31 4.02 -4.32
CA ALA A 71 12.63 5.28 -4.66
C ALA A 71 11.14 5.22 -4.26
N LEU A 72 10.47 4.10 -4.50
CA LEU A 72 9.09 3.88 -4.08
C LEU A 72 8.97 3.89 -2.54
N ASP A 73 9.91 3.27 -1.84
CA ASP A 73 9.91 3.24 -0.38
C ASP A 73 10.13 4.64 0.20
N THR A 74 11.05 5.42 -0.37
CA THR A 74 11.26 6.83 0.00
C THR A 74 9.97 7.66 -0.17
N LEU A 75 9.22 7.43 -1.25
CA LEU A 75 7.93 8.11 -1.47
C LEU A 75 6.87 7.70 -0.44
N ARG A 76 6.85 6.41 -0.06
CA ARG A 76 5.94 5.90 0.98
C ARG A 76 6.25 6.50 2.34
N ASP A 77 7.53 6.62 2.68
CA ASP A 77 7.98 7.18 3.96
C ASP A 77 7.63 8.67 4.05
N LYS A 78 7.92 9.45 3.01
CA LYS A 78 7.50 10.86 2.95
C LYS A 78 5.98 11.03 3.05
N ALA A 79 5.22 10.14 2.42
CA ALA A 79 3.76 10.17 2.52
C ALA A 79 3.28 9.84 3.95
N ARG A 80 3.98 8.97 4.69
CA ARG A 80 3.69 8.66 6.10
C ARG A 80 4.03 9.86 6.99
N GLU A 81 5.23 10.43 6.83
CA GLU A 81 5.65 11.63 7.56
C GLU A 81 4.68 12.79 7.37
N GLY A 82 4.16 12.98 6.15
CA GLY A 82 3.13 13.96 5.87
C GLY A 82 1.84 13.73 6.65
N ARG A 83 1.38 12.49 6.78
CA ARG A 83 0.18 12.15 7.59
C ARG A 83 0.44 12.41 9.08
N ASP A 84 1.61 12.05 9.57
CA ASP A 84 2.00 12.27 10.98
C ASP A 84 2.11 13.78 11.28
N TYR A 85 2.63 14.56 10.34
CA TYR A 85 2.64 16.02 10.44
C TYR A 85 1.23 16.60 10.52
N ILE A 86 0.31 16.14 9.66
CA ILE A 86 -1.09 16.57 9.69
C ILE A 86 -1.78 16.22 11.02
N ALA A 87 -1.52 15.02 11.57
CA ALA A 87 -2.06 14.64 12.87
C ALA A 87 -1.51 15.52 14.00
N LYS A 88 -0.22 15.86 13.97
CA LYS A 88 0.40 16.77 14.94
C LYS A 88 -0.13 18.20 14.81
N LEU A 89 -0.34 18.67 13.57
CA LEU A 89 -0.93 19.98 13.30
C LEU A 89 -2.33 20.08 13.90
N GLU A 90 -3.18 19.06 13.72
CA GLU A 90 -4.52 19.05 14.31
C GLU A 90 -4.48 19.22 15.84
N THR A 91 -3.62 18.47 16.53
CA THR A 91 -3.47 18.58 17.99
C THR A 91 -2.92 19.94 18.40
N ALA A 92 -1.88 20.43 17.74
CA ALA A 92 -1.27 21.72 18.05
C ALA A 92 -2.27 22.88 17.88
N GLU A 93 -3.08 22.87 16.82
CA GLU A 93 -4.09 23.90 16.58
C GLU A 93 -5.27 23.79 17.57
N ARG A 94 -5.66 22.57 17.98
CA ARG A 94 -6.64 22.39 19.06
C ARG A 94 -6.15 23.01 20.37
N GLU A 95 -4.91 22.76 20.75
CA GLU A 95 -4.32 23.30 21.98
C GLU A 95 -4.16 24.83 21.91
N ALA A 96 -3.68 25.36 20.78
CA ALA A 96 -3.45 26.80 20.59
C ALA A 96 -4.75 27.62 20.57
N THR A 97 -5.81 27.10 19.94
CA THR A 97 -7.11 27.80 19.83
C THR A 97 -8.09 27.44 20.97
N GLY A 98 -7.84 26.30 21.64
CA GLY A 98 -8.73 25.65 22.58
C GLY A 98 -10.05 25.14 21.96
N ILE A 99 -10.11 24.96 20.64
CA ILE A 99 -11.30 24.48 19.93
C ILE A 99 -11.24 22.95 19.86
N ASP A 100 -11.84 22.26 20.84
CA ASP A 100 -11.76 20.80 20.96
C ASP A 100 -12.24 20.03 19.71
N ARG A 101 -13.17 20.61 18.96
CA ARG A 101 -13.75 20.00 17.75
C ARG A 101 -13.06 20.40 16.45
N LEU A 102 -11.94 21.12 16.51
CA LEU A 102 -11.16 21.47 15.32
C LEU A 102 -10.62 20.19 14.68
N LYS A 103 -10.72 20.05 13.36
CA LYS A 103 -10.22 18.89 12.61
C LYS A 103 -9.48 19.32 11.36
N VAL A 104 -8.46 18.56 10.95
CA VAL A 104 -7.86 18.73 9.63
C VAL A 104 -8.64 17.87 8.63
N GLY A 105 -9.31 18.51 7.68
CA GLY A 105 -9.99 17.86 6.57
C GLY A 105 -9.19 17.92 5.28
N TYR A 106 -9.60 17.12 4.28
CA TYR A 106 -9.06 17.17 2.93
C TYR A 106 -10.20 17.17 1.90
N ASN A 107 -10.14 18.09 0.95
CA ASN A 107 -11.01 18.12 -0.22
C ASN A 107 -10.16 18.05 -1.49
N SER A 108 -10.60 17.26 -2.48
CA SER A 108 -9.89 17.11 -3.76
C SER A 108 -9.76 18.39 -4.58
N VAL A 109 -10.60 19.41 -4.35
CA VAL A 109 -10.61 20.66 -5.11
C VAL A 109 -9.64 21.70 -4.55
N PHE A 110 -9.56 21.86 -3.23
CA PHE A 110 -8.77 22.93 -2.59
C PHE A 110 -7.78 22.45 -1.51
N GLY A 111 -7.64 21.14 -1.34
CA GLY A 111 -6.63 20.52 -0.49
C GLY A 111 -7.02 20.44 0.98
N TYR A 112 -6.00 20.48 1.84
CA TYR A 112 -6.16 20.42 3.30
C TYR A 112 -6.77 21.72 3.86
N TYR A 113 -7.61 21.58 4.89
CA TYR A 113 -8.25 22.70 5.57
C TYR A 113 -8.49 22.39 7.05
N LEU A 114 -8.68 23.46 7.85
CA LEU A 114 -9.10 23.34 9.24
C LEU A 114 -10.62 23.52 9.32
N GLU A 115 -11.30 22.49 9.80
CA GLU A 115 -12.73 22.49 10.03
C GLU A 115 -13.02 22.96 11.46
N VAL A 116 -13.85 23.99 11.57
CA VAL A 116 -14.28 24.55 12.86
C VAL A 116 -15.79 24.60 12.89
N SER A 117 -16.40 24.15 13.98
CA SER A 117 -17.86 24.22 14.13
C SER A 117 -18.33 25.67 14.29
N LYS A 118 -19.50 25.99 13.74
CA LYS A 118 -20.07 27.36 13.74
C LYS A 118 -20.13 28.03 15.11
N VAL A 119 -20.29 27.24 16.18
CA VAL A 119 -20.32 27.73 17.56
C VAL A 119 -18.97 28.27 18.05
N HIS A 120 -17.87 27.86 17.42
CA HIS A 120 -16.51 28.27 17.78
C HIS A 120 -15.92 29.29 16.80
N THR A 121 -16.70 29.82 15.85
CA THR A 121 -16.21 30.78 14.84
C THR A 121 -15.61 32.04 15.47
N SER A 122 -16.12 32.48 16.63
CA SER A 122 -15.55 33.63 17.37
C SER A 122 -14.17 33.37 17.97
N ARG A 123 -13.74 32.11 18.04
CA ARG A 123 -12.44 31.67 18.56
C ARG A 123 -11.43 31.39 17.45
N VAL A 124 -11.82 31.52 16.19
CA VAL A 124 -10.94 31.31 15.04
C VAL A 124 -9.94 32.46 14.96
N PRO A 125 -8.62 32.19 14.90
CA PRO A 125 -7.61 33.25 14.78
C PRO A 125 -7.69 34.01 13.45
N ASP A 126 -7.34 35.30 13.47
CA ASP A 126 -7.36 36.17 12.27
C ASP A 126 -6.39 35.73 11.18
N HIS A 127 -5.34 34.97 11.51
CA HIS A 127 -4.38 34.47 10.54
C HIS A 127 -4.89 33.28 9.72
N TYR A 128 -6.06 32.71 10.07
CA TYR A 128 -6.70 31.66 9.28
C TYR A 128 -7.37 32.26 8.05
N ILE A 129 -7.11 31.64 6.89
CA ILE A 129 -7.76 32.03 5.62
C ILE A 129 -9.02 31.19 5.45
N ARG A 130 -10.19 31.83 5.49
CA ARG A 130 -11.47 31.15 5.28
C ARG A 130 -11.56 30.53 3.88
N LYS A 131 -11.72 29.21 3.80
CA LYS A 131 -11.84 28.46 2.53
C LYS A 131 -13.28 28.22 2.10
N GLN A 132 -14.12 27.70 2.99
CA GLN A 132 -15.51 27.36 2.72
C GLN A 132 -16.36 27.56 3.98
N THR A 133 -17.65 27.84 3.77
CA THR A 133 -18.68 27.74 4.81
C THR A 133 -19.63 26.61 4.43
N THR A 134 -19.85 25.69 5.36
CA THR A 134 -20.82 24.59 5.24
C THR A 134 -22.05 24.86 6.09
#